data_AF-A0A940CEH9-F1
#
_entry.id   AF-A0A940CEH9-F1
#
_cell.length_a   1.000
_cell.length_b   1.000
_cell.length_c   1.000
_cell.angle_alpha   90.00
_cell.angle_beta   90.00
_cell.angle_gamma   90.00
#
_symmetry.space_group_name_H-M   'P 1'
#
loop_
_entity.id
_entity.type
_entity.pdbx_description
1 polymer ?
#
loop_
_entity_poly.entity_id
_entity_poly.type
_entity_poly.pdbx_seq_one_letter_code
_entity_poly.pdbx_strand_id
1 'polypeptide(L)'
;MSFFSKLFGGDKEAEKTALDLFKGLFGENAKKDDKPEDKPEETAQEDNTSAPADTGADTVSSGPSGDSWGDDMPAEDNQYRHEGAFWLYFEGIFDIEFAEYRYEKQVLTPFKRIVYTFYSGETKVLAVELMSERCSAYKFRNDCKKAGLAYTRFYIDHSGWWNTRSYVVRRMKEALN
;
A
#
# COMPACT_ATOMS: atom_id res chain seq x y z
N MET A 1 0.87 52.12 0.24
CA MET A 1 -0.32 51.25 0.11
C MET A 1 -0.74 51.30 -1.35
N SER A 2 -0.90 50.25 -2.15
CA SER A 2 -0.88 48.80 -1.92
C SER A 2 -0.38 48.13 -3.21
N PHE A 3 0.66 47.30 -3.09
CA PHE A 3 1.35 46.59 -4.18
C PHE A 3 0.87 45.14 -4.36
N PHE A 4 -0.31 44.77 -3.86
CA PHE A 4 -0.72 43.36 -3.73
C PHE A 4 -1.94 42.93 -4.57
N SER A 5 -2.41 43.74 -5.53
CA SER A 5 -3.60 43.39 -6.34
C SER A 5 -3.29 42.76 -7.71
N LYS A 6 -2.08 42.22 -7.94
CA LYS A 6 -1.68 41.69 -9.27
C LYS A 6 -1.01 40.31 -9.29
N LEU A 7 -1.08 39.50 -8.23
CA LEU A 7 -0.38 38.20 -8.20
C LEU A 7 -1.26 36.94 -8.36
N PHE A 8 -2.55 37.08 -8.65
CA PHE A 8 -3.43 35.92 -8.94
C PHE A 8 -4.09 36.05 -10.32
N GLY A 9 -3.32 36.56 -11.28
CA GLY A 9 -3.66 36.50 -12.70
C GLY A 9 -3.08 35.23 -13.31
N GLY A 10 -3.90 34.18 -13.35
CA GLY A 10 -3.91 33.09 -14.33
C GLY A 10 -2.59 32.39 -14.65
N ASP A 11 -2.41 31.18 -14.10
CA ASP A 11 -1.55 30.17 -14.72
C ASP A 11 -2.35 28.91 -15.04
N LYS A 12 -3.19 29.02 -16.08
CA LYS A 12 -3.75 27.86 -16.79
C LYS A 12 -2.64 26.93 -17.32
N GLU A 13 -1.43 27.45 -17.47
CA GLU A 13 -0.25 26.66 -17.87
C GLU A 13 0.28 25.80 -16.72
N ALA A 14 0.28 26.28 -15.46
CA ALA A 14 0.70 25.48 -14.31
C ALA A 14 -0.28 24.33 -14.04
N GLU A 15 -1.59 24.58 -14.13
CA GLU A 15 -2.62 23.53 -14.05
C GLU A 15 -2.48 22.52 -15.19
N LYS A 16 -2.19 22.96 -16.40
CA LYS A 16 -2.00 22.09 -17.56
C LYS A 16 -0.73 21.25 -17.44
N THR A 17 0.35 21.82 -16.88
CA THR A 17 1.61 21.10 -16.62
C THR A 17 1.44 20.07 -15.51
N ALA A 18 0.68 20.40 -14.45
CA ALA A 18 0.33 19.46 -13.40
C ALA A 18 -0.58 18.33 -13.92
N LEU A 19 -1.56 18.65 -14.78
CA LEU A 19 -2.42 17.67 -15.45
C LEU A 19 -1.68 16.80 -16.46
N ASP A 20 -0.69 17.34 -17.19
CA ASP A 20 0.12 16.58 -18.15
C ASP A 20 1.17 15.71 -17.44
N LEU A 21 1.73 16.15 -16.30
CA LEU A 21 2.47 15.27 -15.38
C LEU A 21 1.58 14.14 -14.85
N PHE A 22 0.33 14.46 -14.49
CA PHE A 22 -0.66 13.47 -14.06
C PHE A 22 -0.98 12.46 -15.18
N LYS A 23 -1.21 12.93 -16.41
CA LYS A 23 -1.48 12.04 -17.56
C LYS A 23 -0.26 11.20 -17.94
N GLY A 24 0.96 11.73 -17.87
CA GLY A 24 2.19 10.97 -18.11
C GLY A 24 2.48 9.90 -17.05
N LEU A 25 2.05 10.15 -15.80
CA LEU A 25 2.15 9.17 -14.71
C LEU A 25 1.12 8.05 -14.83
N PHE A 26 -0.10 8.36 -15.28
CA PHE A 26 -1.26 7.46 -15.21
C PHE A 26 -1.81 6.96 -16.55
N GLY A 27 -1.32 7.45 -17.70
CA GLY A 27 -1.99 7.26 -18.98
C GLY A 27 -1.08 7.05 -20.18
N GLU A 28 -0.28 5.99 -20.19
CA GLU A 28 0.10 5.31 -21.44
C GLU A 28 0.66 3.92 -21.13
N ASN A 29 -0.07 2.87 -21.51
CA ASN A 29 0.47 1.54 -21.84
C ASN A 29 -0.64 0.69 -22.46
N ALA A 30 -0.94 0.99 -23.71
CA ALA A 30 -1.61 0.05 -24.61
C ALA A 30 -0.73 -0.12 -25.85
N LYS A 31 0.34 -0.91 -25.71
CA LYS A 31 0.95 -1.66 -26.81
C LYS A 31 1.54 -2.95 -26.23
N LYS A 32 0.83 -4.03 -26.53
CA LYS A 32 1.25 -5.43 -26.35
C LYS A 32 2.35 -5.71 -27.36
N ASP A 33 3.45 -6.30 -26.90
CA ASP A 33 4.30 -7.13 -27.76
C ASP A 33 4.17 -8.59 -27.29
N ASP A 34 3.74 -9.42 -28.24
CA ASP A 34 3.74 -10.88 -28.20
C ASP A 34 5.17 -11.41 -28.26
N LYS A 35 5.53 -12.34 -27.37
CA LYS A 35 5.91 -13.71 -27.76
C LYS A 35 6.22 -14.62 -26.55
N PRO A 36 5.98 -15.95 -26.69
CA PRO A 36 6.24 -16.99 -25.69
C PRO A 36 7.61 -17.68 -25.91
N GLU A 37 7.84 -18.75 -25.14
CA GLU A 37 9.03 -19.66 -25.06
C GLU A 37 9.88 -19.35 -23.81
N ASP A 38 10.33 -20.29 -22.98
CA ASP A 38 10.54 -21.72 -23.18
C ASP A 38 10.64 -22.45 -21.83
N LYS A 39 10.39 -23.76 -21.82
CA LYS A 39 10.58 -24.70 -20.69
C LYS A 39 11.67 -25.70 -21.11
N PRO A 40 12.59 -26.14 -20.23
CA PRO A 40 12.57 -27.54 -19.75
C PRO A 40 12.99 -27.67 -18.25
N GLU A 41 12.46 -28.61 -17.45
CA GLU A 41 12.99 -29.97 -17.10
C GLU A 41 14.45 -29.96 -16.55
N GLU A 42 14.92 -30.70 -15.55
CA GLU A 42 14.47 -31.89 -14.79
C GLU A 42 15.39 -32.08 -13.54
N THR A 43 14.84 -32.72 -12.49
CA THR A 43 15.41 -33.77 -11.59
C THR A 43 16.78 -33.64 -10.89
N ALA A 44 16.76 -33.75 -9.54
CA ALA A 44 17.72 -34.55 -8.75
C ALA A 44 17.21 -34.87 -7.32
N GLN A 45 16.67 -36.08 -7.17
CA GLN A 45 16.89 -37.11 -6.15
C GLN A 45 17.06 -36.82 -4.63
N GLU A 46 16.32 -37.63 -3.87
CA GLU A 46 16.29 -37.94 -2.43
C GLU A 46 17.67 -38.34 -1.83
N ASP A 47 17.95 -38.11 -0.54
CA ASP A 47 17.49 -39.00 0.54
C ASP A 47 17.99 -38.62 1.96
N ASN A 48 17.09 -38.81 2.93
CA ASN A 48 17.23 -39.14 4.36
C ASN A 48 18.38 -38.59 5.24
N THR A 49 18.01 -37.84 6.30
CA THR A 49 18.41 -38.18 7.69
C THR A 49 17.35 -37.68 8.67
N SER A 50 16.66 -38.63 9.32
CA SER A 50 15.76 -38.42 10.46
C SER A 50 16.54 -38.39 11.77
N ALA A 51 16.18 -37.48 12.69
CA ALA A 51 16.03 -37.67 14.15
C ALA A 51 16.07 -36.32 14.89
N PRO A 52 15.56 -36.22 16.14
CA PRO A 52 14.27 -36.65 16.64
C PRO A 52 13.42 -35.44 17.11
N ALA A 53 12.11 -35.66 17.23
CA ALA A 53 11.16 -34.69 17.74
C ALA A 53 11.39 -34.43 19.24
N ASP A 54 11.80 -33.20 19.58
CA ASP A 54 11.71 -32.70 20.95
C ASP A 54 10.33 -32.06 21.14
N THR A 55 9.51 -32.72 21.96
CA THR A 55 8.15 -32.30 22.30
C THR A 55 8.22 -31.28 23.43
N GLY A 56 8.81 -30.13 23.14
CA GLY A 56 8.63 -28.91 23.91
C GLY A 56 7.38 -28.22 23.40
N ALA A 57 6.21 -28.57 23.96
CA ALA A 57 5.02 -27.75 23.85
C ALA A 57 5.26 -26.46 24.64
N ASP A 58 6.08 -25.57 24.09
CA ASP A 58 6.04 -24.17 24.44
C ASP A 58 4.66 -23.69 24.03
N THR A 59 3.78 -23.56 25.02
CA THR A 59 2.67 -22.61 24.97
C THR A 59 3.26 -21.30 24.49
N VAL A 60 3.15 -21.03 23.18
CA VAL A 60 3.43 -19.74 22.59
C VAL A 60 2.44 -18.82 23.30
N SER A 61 2.94 -18.14 24.32
CA SER A 61 2.23 -17.08 25.00
C SER A 61 1.76 -16.13 23.91
N SER A 62 0.46 -16.15 23.62
CA SER A 62 -0.20 -15.22 22.71
C SER A 62 -0.18 -13.84 23.34
N GLY A 63 1.02 -13.25 23.44
CA GLY A 63 1.18 -11.83 23.57
C GLY A 63 0.60 -11.17 22.32
N PRO A 64 0.30 -9.86 22.38
CA PRO A 64 -0.14 -9.13 21.20
C PRO A 64 0.96 -9.24 20.14
N SER A 65 0.80 -10.13 19.17
CA SER A 65 1.77 -10.33 18.10
C SER A 65 1.75 -9.06 17.23
N GLY A 66 2.73 -8.19 17.45
CA GLY A 66 2.98 -6.95 16.68
C GLY A 66 3.37 -7.20 15.21
N ASP A 67 3.40 -8.46 14.83
CA ASP A 67 3.67 -8.96 13.51
C ASP A 67 2.32 -9.33 12.89
N SER A 68 1.82 -8.45 12.03
CA SER A 68 0.60 -8.68 11.25
C SER A 68 0.82 -9.70 10.13
N TRP A 69 1.75 -10.63 10.32
CA TRP A 69 2.08 -11.69 9.40
C TRP A 69 2.34 -12.99 10.13
N GLY A 70 2.05 -14.11 9.48
CA GLY A 70 2.20 -15.45 10.03
C GLY A 70 1.05 -16.37 9.64
N ASP A 71 1.22 -17.66 9.94
CA ASP A 71 0.25 -18.70 9.57
C ASP A 71 -1.08 -18.53 10.32
N ASP A 72 -1.02 -18.07 11.58
CA ASP A 72 -2.18 -17.85 12.42
C ASP A 72 -2.67 -16.40 12.37
N MET A 73 -3.98 -16.23 12.21
CA MET A 73 -4.61 -14.91 12.25
C MET A 73 -4.57 -14.33 13.67
N PRO A 74 -4.00 -13.13 13.89
CA PRO A 74 -3.97 -12.49 15.19
C PRO A 74 -5.37 -12.26 15.77
N ALA A 75 -5.44 -12.17 17.10
CA ALA A 75 -6.67 -11.85 17.83
C ALA A 75 -7.15 -10.40 17.60
N GLU A 76 -6.25 -9.51 17.20
CA GLU A 76 -6.57 -8.11 16.88
C GLU A 76 -7.51 -8.00 15.67
N ASP A 77 -8.34 -6.96 15.68
CA ASP A 77 -9.20 -6.64 14.54
C ASP A 77 -8.37 -6.38 13.29
N ASN A 78 -8.88 -6.85 12.15
CA ASN A 78 -8.13 -6.87 10.90
C ASN A 78 -9.06 -6.90 9.69
N GLN A 79 -8.51 -6.72 8.48
CA GLN A 79 -9.30 -6.54 7.26
C GLN A 79 -10.25 -7.71 6.94
N TYR A 80 -9.98 -8.92 7.45
CA TYR A 80 -10.81 -10.12 7.22
C TYR A 80 -11.92 -10.31 8.26
N ARG A 81 -11.85 -9.62 9.40
CA ARG A 81 -12.89 -9.65 10.45
C ARG A 81 -13.93 -8.54 10.28
N HIS A 82 -13.62 -7.56 9.44
CA HIS A 82 -14.52 -6.43 9.19
C HIS A 82 -15.72 -6.86 8.32
N GLU A 83 -16.93 -6.66 8.85
CA GLU A 83 -18.18 -6.90 8.12
C GLU A 83 -18.44 -5.76 7.12
N GLY A 84 -17.72 -5.78 5.99
CA GLY A 84 -17.84 -4.74 4.98
C GLY A 84 -16.83 -4.86 3.85
N ALA A 85 -16.73 -3.81 3.05
CA ALA A 85 -15.65 -3.74 2.09
C ALA A 85 -14.31 -3.49 2.81
N PHE A 86 -13.25 -4.21 2.44
CA PHE A 86 -11.96 -4.15 3.13
C PHE A 86 -11.42 -2.72 3.30
N TRP A 87 -11.69 -1.81 2.36
CA TRP A 87 -11.21 -0.43 2.45
C TRP A 87 -11.87 0.37 3.58
N LEU A 88 -13.08 0.00 4.00
CA LEU A 88 -13.77 0.65 5.12
C LEU A 88 -13.03 0.38 6.44
N TYR A 89 -12.42 -0.79 6.58
CA TYR A 89 -11.55 -1.11 7.71
C TYR A 89 -10.36 -0.14 7.78
N PHE A 90 -9.69 0.11 6.65
CA PHE A 90 -8.57 1.06 6.59
C PHE A 90 -9.03 2.51 6.84
N GLU A 91 -10.14 2.93 6.23
CA GLU A 91 -10.72 4.26 6.45
C GLU A 91 -11.04 4.49 7.94
N GLY A 92 -11.60 3.49 8.62
CA GLY A 92 -11.83 3.57 10.07
C GLY A 92 -10.55 3.75 10.89
N ILE A 93 -9.44 3.14 10.48
CA ILE A 93 -8.13 3.40 11.11
C ILE A 93 -7.68 4.82 10.83
N PHE A 94 -7.79 5.28 9.58
CA PHE A 94 -7.35 6.62 9.17
C PHE A 94 -8.10 7.72 9.92
N ASP A 95 -9.42 7.59 10.02
CA ASP A 95 -10.29 8.57 10.67
C ASP A 95 -10.04 8.67 12.18
N ILE A 96 -9.53 7.61 12.82
CA ILE A 96 -9.27 7.60 14.26
C ILE A 96 -7.81 7.95 14.58
N GLU A 97 -6.85 7.35 13.87
CA GLU A 97 -5.43 7.38 14.23
C GLU A 97 -4.64 8.47 13.49
N PHE A 98 -5.21 9.01 12.41
CA PHE A 98 -4.60 10.01 11.53
C PHE A 98 -5.58 11.17 11.27
N ALA A 99 -6.44 11.48 12.24
CA ALA A 99 -7.52 12.46 12.15
C ALA A 99 -7.03 13.90 11.88
N GLU A 100 -5.77 14.19 12.17
CA GLU A 100 -5.12 15.47 11.87
C GLU A 100 -4.83 15.68 10.38
N TYR A 101 -4.89 14.61 9.58
CA TYR A 101 -4.65 14.65 8.14
C TYR A 101 -5.96 14.59 7.37
N ARG A 102 -6.08 15.41 6.33
CA ARG A 102 -7.10 15.20 5.28
C ARG A 102 -6.61 14.13 4.33
N TYR A 103 -7.48 13.25 3.84
CA TYR A 103 -7.10 12.32 2.78
C TYR A 103 -8.10 12.29 1.61
N GLU A 104 -7.60 11.92 0.44
CA GLU A 104 -8.38 11.69 -0.77
C GLU A 104 -8.25 10.25 -1.24
N LYS A 105 -9.36 9.64 -1.64
CA LYS A 105 -9.41 8.27 -2.13
C LYS A 105 -9.50 8.24 -3.66
N GLN A 106 -8.64 7.44 -4.29
CA GLN A 106 -8.70 7.15 -5.71
C GLN A 106 -8.77 5.65 -5.95
N VAL A 107 -9.77 5.20 -6.70
CA VAL A 107 -9.90 3.81 -7.14
C VAL A 107 -9.31 3.67 -8.55
N LEU A 108 -8.28 2.85 -8.68
CA LEU A 108 -7.57 2.58 -9.92
C LEU A 108 -8.03 1.24 -10.51
N THR A 109 -8.77 1.31 -11.61
CA THR A 109 -9.21 0.16 -12.41
C THR A 109 -8.16 -0.19 -13.48
N PRO A 110 -8.03 -1.46 -13.90
CA PRO A 110 -8.92 -2.60 -13.65
C PRO A 110 -8.60 -3.43 -12.39
N PHE A 111 -7.48 -3.19 -11.69
CA PHE A 111 -6.95 -4.14 -10.70
C PHE A 111 -7.45 -3.95 -9.26
N LYS A 112 -8.57 -3.25 -9.05
CA LYS A 112 -9.12 -2.93 -7.70
C LYS A 112 -8.08 -2.36 -6.73
N ARG A 113 -7.17 -1.56 -7.27
CA ARG A 113 -6.14 -0.87 -6.52
C ARG A 113 -6.75 0.42 -5.97
N ILE A 114 -6.53 0.72 -4.70
CA ILE A 114 -7.02 1.95 -4.07
C ILE A 114 -5.82 2.72 -3.55
N VAL A 115 -5.78 4.01 -3.83
CA VAL A 115 -4.74 4.90 -3.34
C VAL A 115 -5.39 5.97 -2.47
N TYR A 116 -4.85 6.14 -1.27
CA TYR A 116 -5.17 7.24 -0.38
C TYR A 116 -4.01 8.22 -0.38
N THR A 117 -4.29 9.49 -0.66
CA THR A 117 -3.31 10.57 -0.56
C THR A 117 -3.63 11.41 0.66
N PHE A 118 -2.71 11.45 1.62
CA PHE A 118 -2.83 12.23 2.86
C PHE A 118 -2.18 13.60 2.69
N TYR A 119 -2.80 14.59 3.32
CA TYR A 119 -2.43 16.00 3.24
C TYR A 119 -2.28 16.59 4.65
N SER A 120 -1.22 17.37 4.85
CA SER A 120 -1.08 18.30 5.96
C SER A 120 -1.30 19.70 5.42
N GLY A 121 -2.47 20.28 5.70
CA GLY A 121 -2.96 21.45 4.96
C GLY A 121 -3.11 21.14 3.47
N GLU A 122 -2.41 21.90 2.62
CA GLU A 122 -2.41 21.71 1.15
C GLU A 122 -1.25 20.82 0.66
N THR A 123 -0.34 20.42 1.55
CA THR A 123 0.85 19.65 1.18
C THR A 123 0.57 18.16 1.26
N LYS A 124 0.84 17.43 0.17
CA LYS A 124 0.81 15.97 0.15
C LYS A 124 1.95 15.44 1.01
N VAL A 125 1.63 14.60 1.99
CA VAL A 125 2.61 14.07 2.95
C VAL A 125 2.81 12.56 2.84
N LEU A 126 1.77 11.80 2.47
CA LEU A 126 1.86 10.34 2.37
C LEU A 126 0.90 9.80 1.29
N ALA A 127 1.39 8.85 0.50
CA ALA A 127 0.56 7.99 -0.33
C ALA A 127 0.47 6.59 0.30
N VAL A 128 -0.75 6.11 0.53
CA VAL A 128 -1.05 4.75 0.99
C VAL A 128 -1.71 3.99 -0.14
N GLU A 129 -1.12 2.87 -0.52
CA GLU A 129 -1.66 1.99 -1.56
C GLU A 129 -2.25 0.71 -0.97
N LEU A 130 -3.54 0.47 -1.22
CA LEU A 130 -4.18 -0.84 -1.00
C LEU A 130 -4.22 -1.58 -2.34
N MET A 131 -3.63 -2.76 -2.38
CA MET A 131 -3.46 -3.49 -3.63
C MET A 131 -3.57 -4.99 -3.44
N SER A 132 -3.90 -5.69 -4.53
CA SER A 132 -3.76 -7.14 -4.58
C SER A 132 -2.28 -7.53 -4.68
N GLU A 133 -1.91 -8.70 -4.16
CA GLU A 133 -0.60 -9.33 -4.35
C GLU A 133 -0.23 -9.49 -5.84
N ARG A 134 -1.24 -9.58 -6.70
CA ARG A 134 -1.09 -9.72 -8.16
C ARG A 134 -0.70 -8.41 -8.85
N CYS A 135 -0.71 -7.29 -8.12
CA CYS A 135 -0.39 -5.98 -8.65
C CYS A 135 1.10 -5.65 -8.46
N SER A 136 1.69 -4.92 -9.41
CA SER A 136 3.05 -4.41 -9.28
C SER A 136 3.06 -3.03 -8.62
N ALA A 137 3.70 -2.94 -7.45
CA ALA A 137 3.86 -1.70 -6.68
C ALA A 137 4.99 -0.79 -7.21
N TYR A 138 5.85 -1.30 -8.09
CA TYR A 138 7.16 -0.69 -8.37
C TYR A 138 7.05 0.68 -9.03
N LYS A 139 6.20 0.82 -10.06
CA LYS A 139 6.05 2.08 -10.79
C LYS A 139 5.61 3.20 -9.85
N PHE A 140 4.51 2.99 -9.13
CA PHE A 140 3.95 4.05 -8.29
C PHE A 140 4.82 4.40 -7.09
N ARG A 141 5.46 3.41 -6.46
CA ARG A 141 6.46 3.68 -5.42
C ARG A 141 7.58 4.57 -5.95
N ASN A 142 8.10 4.27 -7.15
CA ASN A 142 9.15 5.07 -7.78
C ASN A 142 8.68 6.47 -8.12
N ASP A 143 7.43 6.62 -8.55
CA ASP A 143 6.83 7.92 -8.85
C ASP A 143 6.67 8.77 -7.58
N CYS A 144 6.20 8.17 -6.47
CA CYS A 144 6.17 8.85 -5.16
C CYS A 144 7.57 9.29 -4.72
N LYS A 145 8.55 8.39 -4.85
CA LYS A 145 9.96 8.69 -4.52
C LYS A 145 10.51 9.87 -5.33
N LYS A 146 10.24 9.93 -6.64
CA LYS A 146 10.65 11.05 -7.51
C LYS A 146 9.99 12.37 -7.12
N ALA A 147 8.75 12.31 -6.66
CA ALA A 147 8.00 13.48 -6.20
C ALA A 147 8.34 13.91 -4.76
N GLY A 148 9.21 13.17 -4.05
CA GLY A 148 9.50 13.43 -2.64
C GLY A 148 8.32 13.13 -1.70
N LEU A 149 7.38 12.28 -2.12
CA LEU A 149 6.20 11.90 -1.35
C LEU A 149 6.46 10.60 -0.59
N ALA A 150 6.16 10.58 0.71
CA ALA A 150 6.22 9.35 1.49
C ALA A 150 5.26 8.30 0.93
N TYR A 151 5.63 7.02 1.06
CA TYR A 151 4.87 5.94 0.47
C TYR A 151 4.86 4.70 1.36
N THR A 152 3.67 4.13 1.56
CA THR A 152 3.48 2.80 2.12
C THR A 152 2.39 2.04 1.38
N ARG A 153 2.34 0.72 1.58
CA ARG A 153 1.38 -0.17 0.92
C ARG A 153 0.91 -1.29 1.84
N PHE A 154 -0.28 -1.78 1.54
CA PHE A 154 -0.90 -2.92 2.20
C PHE A 154 -1.52 -3.87 1.16
N TYR A 155 -1.37 -5.17 1.41
CA TYR A 155 -1.95 -6.20 0.57
C TYR A 155 -3.32 -6.61 1.07
N ILE A 156 -4.31 -6.62 0.17
CA ILE A 156 -5.70 -6.90 0.52
C ILE A 156 -6.02 -8.40 0.47
N ASP A 157 -5.16 -9.18 -0.18
CA ASP A 157 -5.37 -10.60 -0.48
C ASP A 157 -4.10 -11.44 -0.37
N HIS A 158 -3.08 -10.97 0.35
CA HIS A 158 -1.85 -11.75 0.58
C HIS A 158 -2.03 -12.72 1.74
N SER A 159 -1.83 -14.01 1.47
CA SER A 159 -1.94 -15.05 2.49
C SER A 159 -0.96 -14.81 3.65
N GLY A 160 -1.43 -15.00 4.88
CA GLY A 160 -0.63 -14.79 6.08
C GLY A 160 -0.27 -13.33 6.32
N TRP A 161 -0.97 -12.36 5.71
CA TRP A 161 -0.81 -10.93 5.97
C TRP A 161 -2.14 -10.31 6.38
N TRP A 162 -2.27 -9.98 7.65
CA TRP A 162 -3.56 -9.70 8.28
C TRP A 162 -3.98 -8.23 8.23
N ASN A 163 -3.02 -7.31 8.10
CA ASN A 163 -3.16 -5.86 8.29
C ASN A 163 -3.89 -5.49 9.60
N THR A 164 -3.38 -5.91 10.76
CA THR A 164 -3.91 -5.47 12.06
C THR A 164 -3.80 -3.95 12.22
N ARG A 165 -4.65 -3.34 13.07
CA ARG A 165 -4.67 -1.88 13.27
C ARG A 165 -3.31 -1.37 13.75
N SER A 166 -2.72 -2.03 14.74
CA SER A 166 -1.40 -1.73 15.28
C SER A 166 -0.32 -1.72 14.19
N TYR A 167 -0.36 -2.69 13.28
CA TYR A 167 0.55 -2.77 12.15
C TYR A 167 0.36 -1.64 11.15
N VAL A 168 -0.89 -1.36 10.75
CA VAL A 168 -1.21 -0.27 9.82
C VAL A 168 -0.72 1.07 10.37
N VAL A 169 -1.03 1.37 11.64
CA VAL A 169 -0.62 2.60 12.33
C VAL A 169 0.89 2.73 12.37
N ARG A 170 1.59 1.66 12.79
CA ARG A 170 3.05 1.66 12.86
C ARG A 170 3.68 1.92 11.49
N ARG A 171 3.25 1.21 10.45
CA ARG A 171 3.78 1.33 9.08
C ARG A 171 3.54 2.71 8.47
N MET A 172 2.40 3.33 8.76
CA MET A 172 2.12 4.69 8.30
C MET A 172 2.96 5.73 9.03
N LYS A 173 3.11 5.61 10.35
CA LYS A 173 3.98 6.50 11.14
C LYS A 173 5.45 6.37 10.73
N GLU A 174 5.93 5.15 10.48
CA GLU A 174 7.26 4.91 9.92
C GLU A 174 7.46 5.57 8.54
N ALA A 175 6.44 5.59 7.70
CA ALA A 175 6.55 6.20 6.37
C ALA A 175 6.56 7.73 6.42
N LEU A 176 5.89 8.34 7.41
CA LEU A 176 5.82 9.79 7.59
C LEU A 176 7.09 10.41 8.19
N ASN A 177 7.97 9.59 8.79
CA ASN A 177 9.23 10.00 9.42
C ASN A 177 10.42 9.81 8.48
#